data_AF-A0A7S2Z5W8-F1
#
_entry.id   AF-A0A7S2Z5W8-F1
#
_cell.length_a   1.000
_cell.length_b   1.000
_cell.length_c   1.000
_cell.angle_alpha   90.00
_cell.angle_beta   90.00
_cell.angle_gamma   90.00
#
_symmetry.space_group_name_H-M   'P 1'
#
loop_
_entity.id
_entity.type
_entity.pdbx_description
1 polymer ?
#
loop_
_entity_poly.entity_id
_entity_poly.type
_entity_poly.pdbx_seq_one_letter_code
_entity_poly.pdbx_strand_id
1 'polypeptide(L)'
;RGEEEEEGEEGEEGQASKLVTEFEWKSHITAVRGSKTIVLLSMQQELRMSGAFLGLLLRELALERLKEASGKGESDPEGLKEACKAVVHSLREASGVLLASEAYFSKCVKQLHNLPSELLPSMCRSLSNICLGEGQLVTAYRAQLKGLSKPLVGSLYAGAEAFFEAAASEIKQHTNEYNEVNENQLKYLALMSWLSRAR
;
A
#
# COMPACT_ATOMS: atom_id res chain seq x y z
N ARG A 1 69.88 4.05 -33.77
CA ARG A 1 69.04 3.06 -33.05
C ARG A 1 67.72 3.76 -32.81
N GLY A 2 66.82 3.66 -33.78
CA GLY A 2 65.40 3.94 -33.58
C GLY A 2 64.69 2.67 -33.11
N GLU A 3 63.36 2.74 -33.09
CA GLU A 3 62.37 1.73 -32.69
C GLU A 3 62.09 1.67 -31.19
N GLU A 4 60.86 1.74 -30.70
CA GLU A 4 59.57 2.22 -31.22
C GLU A 4 58.66 2.32 -29.98
N GLU A 5 57.79 3.31 -29.95
CA GLU A 5 56.70 3.44 -28.98
C GLU A 5 55.64 2.37 -29.30
N GLU A 6 55.23 1.58 -28.32
CA GLU A 6 53.93 0.90 -28.38
C GLU A 6 53.11 1.32 -27.14
N GLU A 7 52.26 2.32 -27.38
CA GLU A 7 51.11 2.66 -26.56
C GLU A 7 50.11 1.49 -26.63
N GLY A 8 49.96 0.76 -25.52
CA GLY A 8 48.87 -0.18 -25.34
C GLY A 8 47.62 0.56 -24.86
N GLU A 9 46.81 1.02 -25.81
CA GLU A 9 45.41 1.40 -25.57
C GLU A 9 44.62 0.15 -25.14
N GLU A 10 44.51 -0.09 -23.83
CA GLU A 10 43.52 -1.02 -23.29
C GLU A 10 42.14 -0.34 -23.22
N GLY A 11 41.45 -0.44 -24.35
CA GLY A 11 40.01 -0.67 -24.47
C GLY A 11 39.11 0.05 -23.47
N GLU A 12 38.58 1.20 -23.90
CA GLU A 12 37.24 1.62 -23.48
C GLU A 12 36.23 0.53 -23.90
N GLU A 13 36.03 -0.47 -23.03
CA GLU A 13 34.86 -1.33 -23.09
C GLU A 13 33.64 -0.41 -23.01
N GLY A 14 32.96 -0.26 -24.16
CA GLY A 14 31.79 0.57 -24.35
C GLY A 14 30.82 0.39 -23.19
N GLN A 15 30.89 1.35 -22.26
CA GLN A 15 29.98 1.45 -21.14
C GLN A 15 28.64 1.78 -21.75
N ALA A 16 27.85 0.73 -22.05
CA ALA A 16 26.51 0.83 -22.63
C ALA A 16 25.82 2.00 -21.94
N SER A 17 25.51 3.06 -22.70
CA SER A 17 25.07 4.34 -22.14
C SER A 17 23.95 4.06 -21.16
N LYS A 18 24.27 4.12 -19.86
CA LYS A 18 23.31 3.74 -18.82
C LYS A 18 22.16 4.70 -19.00
N LEU A 19 20.99 4.20 -19.38
CA LEU A 19 19.82 5.03 -19.58
C LEU A 19 19.53 5.70 -18.22
N VAL A 20 19.94 6.96 -18.08
CA VAL A 20 19.68 7.75 -16.88
C VAL A 20 18.26 8.28 -17.02
N THR A 21 17.34 7.60 -16.35
CA THR A 21 15.93 8.02 -16.27
C THR A 21 15.68 8.63 -14.90
N GLU A 22 15.15 9.84 -14.89
CA GLU A 22 14.70 10.54 -13.69
C GLU A 22 13.18 10.58 -13.68
N PHE A 23 12.59 10.24 -12.53
CA PHE A 23 11.14 10.27 -12.34
C PHE A 23 10.79 11.23 -11.21
N GLU A 24 9.92 12.20 -11.49
CA GLU A 24 9.49 13.17 -10.50
C GLU A 24 8.11 12.80 -9.96
N TRP A 25 8.03 12.63 -8.63
CA TRP A 25 6.80 12.34 -7.92
C TRP A 25 6.45 13.42 -6.91
N LYS A 26 5.15 13.67 -6.77
CA LYS A 26 4.60 14.55 -5.75
C LYS A 26 3.87 13.71 -4.71
N SER A 27 4.47 13.52 -3.54
CA SER A 27 3.86 12.76 -2.43
C SER A 27 3.18 13.69 -1.43
N HIS A 28 2.01 13.27 -0.96
CA HIS A 28 1.20 13.97 0.04
C HIS A 28 1.16 13.24 1.40
N ILE A 29 1.54 11.97 1.46
CA ILE A 29 1.39 11.15 2.68
C ILE A 29 2.53 11.46 3.68
N THR A 30 3.72 11.81 3.20
CA THR A 30 4.86 12.16 4.08
C THR A 30 4.85 13.57 4.61
N ALA A 31 3.87 14.39 4.23
CA ALA A 31 3.98 15.81 4.43
C ALA A 31 2.76 16.36 5.15
N VAL A 32 2.89 16.45 6.47
CA VAL A 32 1.94 17.21 7.30
C VAL A 32 2.03 18.71 6.98
N ARG A 33 3.02 19.14 6.18
CA ARG A 33 3.20 20.51 5.68
C ARG A 33 3.34 20.63 4.16
N GLY A 34 2.39 20.05 3.43
CA GLY A 34 2.25 20.26 1.97
C GLY A 34 3.12 19.35 1.12
N SER A 35 2.73 19.10 -0.12
CA SER A 35 3.37 18.11 -0.99
C SER A 35 4.89 18.24 -1.11
N LYS A 36 5.62 17.12 -1.01
CA LYS A 36 7.05 17.05 -1.30
C LYS A 36 7.28 16.49 -2.70
N THR A 37 8.09 17.18 -3.50
CA THR A 37 8.61 16.66 -4.77
C THR A 37 9.80 15.75 -4.48
N ILE A 38 9.80 14.57 -5.10
CA ILE A 38 10.80 13.53 -4.92
C ILE A 38 11.27 13.10 -6.30
N VAL A 39 12.58 13.13 -6.51
CA VAL A 39 13.20 12.64 -7.75
C VAL A 39 13.74 11.24 -7.50
N LEU A 40 13.29 10.29 -8.30
CA LEU A 40 13.75 8.91 -8.30
C LEU A 40 14.71 8.72 -9.47
N LEU A 41 15.82 8.03 -9.20
CA LEU A 41 16.92 7.86 -10.16
C LEU A 41 17.00 6.42 -10.70
N SER A 42 15.99 5.60 -10.40
CA SER A 42 15.96 4.18 -10.74
C SER A 42 14.57 3.75 -11.18
N MET A 43 14.51 3.01 -12.28
CA MET A 43 13.31 2.33 -12.78
C MET A 43 12.65 1.44 -11.72
N GLN A 44 13.44 0.89 -10.78
CA GLN A 44 12.92 0.06 -9.70
C GLN A 44 12.18 0.89 -8.64
N GLN A 45 12.67 2.10 -8.34
CA GLN A 45 11.99 3.04 -7.45
C GLN A 45 10.68 3.52 -8.09
N GLU A 46 10.72 3.82 -9.39
CA GLU A 46 9.55 4.17 -10.19
C GLU A 46 8.48 3.08 -10.17
N LEU A 47 8.85 1.85 -10.54
CA LEU A 47 7.93 0.71 -10.56
C LEU A 47 7.26 0.50 -9.20
N ARG A 48 8.00 0.76 -8.12
CA ARG A 48 7.49 0.62 -6.76
C ARG A 48 6.56 1.75 -6.34
N MET A 49 6.86 3.00 -6.69
CA MET A 49 5.92 4.09 -6.49
C MET A 49 4.63 3.79 -7.25
N SER A 50 4.75 3.50 -8.54
CA SER A 50 3.63 3.12 -9.39
C SER A 50 2.83 1.95 -8.82
N GLY A 51 3.50 0.91 -8.30
CA GLY A 51 2.84 -0.22 -7.61
C GLY A 51 2.10 0.18 -6.34
N ALA A 52 2.74 0.95 -5.44
CA ALA A 52 2.11 1.41 -4.21
C ALA A 52 0.89 2.29 -4.48
N PHE A 53 0.99 3.22 -5.44
CA PHE A 53 -0.11 4.07 -5.88
C PHE A 53 -1.23 3.29 -6.57
N LEU A 54 -0.90 2.27 -7.37
CA LEU A 54 -1.90 1.36 -7.92
C LEU A 54 -2.67 0.65 -6.81
N GLY A 55 -1.98 0.13 -5.79
CA GLY A 55 -2.62 -0.48 -4.64
C GLY A 55 -3.59 0.47 -3.91
N LEU A 56 -3.17 1.72 -3.71
CA LEU A 56 -4.02 2.77 -3.11
C LEU A 56 -5.23 3.12 -3.98
N LEU A 57 -5.04 3.24 -5.30
CA LEU A 57 -6.12 3.50 -6.25
C LEU A 57 -7.15 2.37 -6.26
N LEU A 58 -6.69 1.12 -6.29
CA LEU A 58 -7.58 -0.05 -6.22
C LEU A 58 -8.42 -0.06 -4.94
N ARG A 59 -7.81 0.32 -3.80
CA ARG A 59 -8.53 0.49 -2.54
C ARG A 59 -9.60 1.58 -2.64
N GLU A 60 -9.25 2.75 -3.16
CA GLU A 60 -10.19 3.88 -3.30
C GLU A 60 -11.39 3.51 -4.18
N LEU A 61 -11.14 2.95 -5.36
CA LEU A 61 -12.19 2.49 -6.27
C LEU A 61 -13.09 1.42 -5.64
N ALA A 62 -12.52 0.52 -4.83
CA ALA A 62 -13.30 -0.48 -4.10
C ALA A 62 -14.24 0.16 -3.06
N LEU A 63 -13.76 1.18 -2.33
CA LEU A 63 -14.56 1.89 -1.34
C LEU A 63 -15.65 2.77 -1.99
N GLU A 64 -15.36 3.40 -3.12
CA GLU A 64 -16.35 4.13 -3.91
C GLU A 64 -17.47 3.21 -4.40
N ARG A 65 -17.11 2.04 -4.96
CA ARG A 65 -18.08 1.04 -5.38
C ARG A 65 -18.98 0.57 -4.24
N LEU A 66 -18.43 0.40 -3.03
CA LEU A 66 -19.22 0.06 -1.85
C LEU A 66 -20.21 1.18 -1.48
N LYS A 67 -19.76 2.44 -1.52
CA LYS A 67 -20.58 3.61 -1.23
C LYS A 67 -21.75 3.73 -2.22
N GLU A 68 -21.49 3.55 -3.51
CA GLU A 68 -22.52 3.57 -4.55
C GLU A 68 -23.56 2.46 -4.38
N ALA A 69 -23.10 1.23 -4.10
CA ALA A 69 -24.00 0.09 -3.85
C ALA A 69 -24.83 0.30 -2.57
N SER A 70 -24.22 0.84 -1.51
CA SER A 70 -24.91 1.10 -0.24
C SER A 70 -26.01 2.14 -0.40
N GLY A 71 -25.81 3.16 -1.25
CA GLY A 71 -26.85 4.14 -1.58
C GLY A 71 -28.09 3.57 -2.29
N LYS A 72 -27.99 2.35 -2.84
CA LYS A 72 -29.08 1.61 -3.49
C LYS A 72 -29.54 0.39 -2.68
N GLY A 73 -28.98 0.18 -1.48
CA GLY A 73 -29.11 -1.09 -0.75
C GLY A 73 -30.54 -1.49 -0.36
N GLU A 74 -31.43 -0.51 -0.13
CA GLU A 74 -32.83 -0.79 0.19
C GLU A 74 -33.64 -1.26 -1.03
N SER A 75 -33.31 -0.78 -2.23
CA SER A 75 -33.99 -1.16 -3.47
C SER A 75 -33.37 -2.38 -4.14
N ASP A 76 -32.11 -2.70 -3.86
CA ASP A 76 -31.42 -3.88 -4.41
C ASP A 76 -30.51 -4.60 -3.38
N PRO A 77 -31.09 -5.40 -2.47
CA PRO A 77 -30.32 -6.13 -1.45
C PRO A 77 -29.38 -7.20 -2.00
N GLU A 78 -29.71 -7.84 -3.13
CA GLU A 78 -28.83 -8.84 -3.74
C GLU A 78 -27.67 -8.19 -4.50
N GLY A 79 -27.93 -7.09 -5.21
CA GLY A 79 -26.86 -6.27 -5.81
C GLY A 79 -25.87 -5.77 -4.76
N LEU A 80 -26.34 -5.38 -3.57
CA LEU A 80 -25.45 -5.00 -2.47
C LEU A 80 -24.56 -6.18 -1.99
N LYS A 81 -25.10 -7.40 -1.90
CA LYS A 81 -24.31 -8.59 -1.49
C LYS A 81 -23.25 -8.97 -2.51
N GLU A 82 -23.54 -8.83 -3.81
CA GLU A 82 -22.57 -9.07 -4.87
C GLU A 82 -21.55 -7.94 -5.00
N ALA A 83 -21.96 -6.69 -4.80
CA ALA A 83 -21.03 -5.56 -4.67
C ALA A 83 -20.05 -5.79 -3.52
N CYS A 84 -20.53 -6.20 -2.33
CA CYS A 84 -19.66 -6.53 -1.20
C CYS A 84 -18.62 -7.61 -1.58
N LYS A 85 -19.02 -8.66 -2.31
CA LYS A 85 -18.10 -9.71 -2.77
C LYS A 85 -17.03 -9.15 -3.72
N ALA A 86 -17.40 -8.30 -4.67
CA ALA A 86 -16.47 -7.67 -5.61
C ALA A 86 -15.50 -6.69 -4.91
N VAL A 87 -16.01 -5.93 -3.94
CA VAL A 87 -15.21 -5.01 -3.10
C VAL A 87 -14.17 -5.78 -2.29
N VAL A 88 -14.55 -6.89 -1.65
CA VAL A 88 -13.61 -7.75 -0.92
C VAL A 88 -12.50 -8.28 -1.84
N HIS A 89 -12.83 -8.66 -3.07
CA HIS A 89 -11.82 -9.09 -4.03
C HIS A 89 -10.84 -7.96 -4.38
N SER A 90 -11.37 -6.77 -4.70
CA SER A 90 -10.56 -5.60 -5.06
C SER A 90 -9.64 -5.16 -3.90
N LEU A 91 -10.12 -5.22 -2.66
CA LEU A 91 -9.31 -4.93 -1.47
C LEU A 91 -8.20 -5.95 -1.24
N ARG A 92 -8.43 -7.23 -1.56
CA ARG A 92 -7.39 -8.26 -1.52
C ARG A 92 -6.35 -8.06 -2.63
N GLU A 93 -6.77 -7.66 -3.81
CA GLU A 93 -5.86 -7.29 -4.90
C GLU A 93 -4.99 -6.08 -4.51
N ALA A 94 -5.61 -5.03 -3.97
CA ALA A 94 -4.90 -3.86 -3.43
C ALA A 94 -3.83 -4.26 -2.40
N SER A 95 -4.20 -5.11 -1.43
CA SER A 95 -3.28 -5.68 -0.44
C SER A 95 -2.11 -6.43 -1.08
N GLY A 96 -2.38 -7.28 -2.07
CA GLY A 96 -1.36 -8.04 -2.78
C GLY A 96 -0.38 -7.15 -3.55
N VAL A 97 -0.88 -6.11 -4.22
CA VAL A 97 -0.04 -5.13 -4.95
C VAL A 97 0.87 -4.36 -3.98
N LEU A 98 0.35 -3.97 -2.81
CA LEU A 98 1.14 -3.30 -1.77
C LEU A 98 2.26 -4.19 -1.22
N LEU A 99 1.98 -5.49 -0.97
CA LEU A 99 3.00 -6.45 -0.54
C LEU A 99 4.02 -6.77 -1.64
N ALA A 100 3.58 -6.84 -2.91
CA ALA A 100 4.51 -7.00 -4.01
C ALA A 100 5.48 -5.81 -4.07
N SER A 101 4.96 -4.60 -3.89
CA SER A 101 5.76 -3.36 -3.83
C SER A 101 6.78 -3.40 -2.70
N GLU A 102 6.47 -4.00 -1.55
CA GLU A 102 7.43 -4.28 -0.47
C GLU A 102 8.54 -5.25 -0.90
N ALA A 103 8.19 -6.39 -1.49
CA ALA A 103 9.13 -7.47 -1.80
C ALA A 103 10.23 -7.04 -2.81
N TYR A 104 9.94 -6.09 -3.69
CA TYR A 104 10.94 -5.51 -4.59
C TYR A 104 11.97 -4.62 -3.88
N PHE A 105 11.68 -4.14 -2.66
CA PHE A 105 12.59 -3.27 -1.92
C PHE A 105 13.78 -4.00 -1.27
N SER A 106 13.53 -5.18 -0.70
CA SER A 106 14.54 -5.93 0.06
C SER A 106 15.75 -6.36 -0.78
N LYS A 107 15.62 -6.35 -2.11
CA LYS A 107 16.67 -6.78 -3.04
C LYS A 107 17.56 -5.65 -3.55
N CYS A 108 17.17 -4.38 -3.42
CA CYS A 108 17.72 -3.34 -4.30
C CYS A 108 18.15 -2.02 -3.62
N VAL A 109 17.86 -1.77 -2.34
CA VAL A 109 18.11 -0.45 -1.74
C VAL A 109 19.15 -0.51 -0.62
N LYS A 110 20.33 0.07 -0.88
CA LYS A 110 21.39 0.30 0.12
C LYS A 110 21.25 1.62 0.89
N GLN A 111 20.35 2.52 0.47
CA GLN A 111 20.17 3.84 1.09
C GLN A 111 18.68 4.13 1.34
N LEU A 112 18.32 4.21 2.62
CA LEU A 112 16.95 4.43 3.14
C LEU A 112 16.60 5.92 3.34
N HIS A 113 17.54 6.82 3.13
CA HIS A 113 17.35 8.23 3.50
C HIS A 113 16.54 8.99 2.44
N ASN A 114 15.59 9.81 2.89
CA ASN A 114 14.75 10.70 2.06
C ASN A 114 13.72 10.04 1.13
N LEU A 115 13.40 8.75 1.32
CA LEU A 115 12.30 8.12 0.59
C LEU A 115 10.93 8.58 1.12
N PRO A 116 9.91 8.65 0.24
CA PRO A 116 8.53 8.79 0.67
C PRO A 116 8.10 7.58 1.50
N SER A 117 7.19 7.79 2.45
CA SER A 117 6.69 6.75 3.35
C SER A 117 6.00 5.65 2.57
N GLU A 118 5.38 5.96 1.43
CA GLU A 118 4.79 5.01 0.48
C GLU A 118 5.82 4.02 -0.07
N LEU A 119 7.10 4.40 -0.10
CA LEU A 119 8.25 3.55 -0.42
C LEU A 119 8.89 2.94 0.82
N LEU A 120 8.27 2.94 1.98
CA LEU A 120 8.79 2.19 3.12
C LEU A 120 8.12 0.82 3.18
N PRO A 121 8.89 -0.27 3.33
CA PRO A 121 8.33 -1.62 3.48
C PRO A 121 7.28 -1.69 4.59
N SER A 122 7.57 -1.09 5.73
CA SER A 122 6.69 -0.99 6.89
C SER A 122 5.36 -0.30 6.56
N MET A 123 5.38 0.79 5.78
CA MET A 123 4.15 1.43 5.32
C MET A 123 3.38 0.55 4.33
N CYS A 124 4.05 -0.09 3.38
CA CYS A 124 3.41 -1.01 2.44
C CYS A 124 2.70 -2.16 3.17
N ARG A 125 3.34 -2.75 4.19
CA ARG A 125 2.75 -3.75 5.08
C ARG A 125 1.56 -3.21 5.86
N SER A 126 1.69 -2.00 6.43
CA SER A 126 0.60 -1.35 7.16
C SER A 126 -0.61 -1.10 6.26
N LEU A 127 -0.42 -0.53 5.07
CA LEU A 127 -1.47 -0.28 4.08
C LEU A 127 -2.11 -1.59 3.58
N SER A 128 -1.30 -2.63 3.40
CA SER A 128 -1.81 -3.96 3.03
C SER A 128 -2.74 -4.51 4.12
N ASN A 129 -2.33 -4.42 5.39
CA ASN A 129 -3.16 -4.83 6.53
C ASN A 129 -4.44 -3.98 6.62
N ILE A 130 -4.40 -2.68 6.31
CA ILE A 130 -5.61 -1.84 6.22
C ILE A 130 -6.59 -2.41 5.18
N CYS A 131 -6.11 -2.73 3.97
CA CYS A 131 -6.96 -3.28 2.91
C CYS A 131 -7.58 -4.63 3.32
N LEU A 132 -6.81 -5.49 4.00
CA LEU A 132 -7.31 -6.76 4.53
C LEU A 132 -8.35 -6.56 5.63
N GLY A 133 -8.12 -5.63 6.56
CA GLY A 133 -9.06 -5.25 7.61
C GLY A 133 -10.38 -4.72 7.05
N GLU A 134 -10.31 -3.80 6.08
CA GLU A 134 -11.48 -3.30 5.36
C GLU A 134 -12.23 -4.42 4.62
N GLY A 135 -11.51 -5.31 3.92
CA GLY A 135 -12.12 -6.46 3.26
C GLY A 135 -12.80 -7.42 4.25
N GLN A 136 -12.22 -7.59 5.43
CA GLN A 136 -12.79 -8.40 6.49
C GLN A 136 -14.06 -7.77 7.07
N LEU A 137 -14.11 -6.43 7.23
CA LEU A 137 -15.32 -5.71 7.62
C LEU A 137 -16.45 -5.86 6.60
N VAL A 138 -16.14 -5.71 5.31
CA VAL A 138 -17.13 -5.91 4.24
C VAL A 138 -17.62 -7.36 4.21
N THR A 139 -16.74 -8.32 4.51
CA THR A 139 -17.12 -9.73 4.66
C THR A 139 -18.07 -9.94 5.84
N ALA A 140 -17.79 -9.34 7.00
CA ALA A 140 -18.65 -9.39 8.17
C ALA A 140 -20.03 -8.76 7.89
N TYR A 141 -20.06 -7.60 7.25
CA TYR A 141 -21.29 -6.93 6.83
C TYR A 141 -22.10 -7.78 5.84
N ARG A 142 -21.45 -8.37 4.83
CA ARG A 142 -22.11 -9.29 3.90
C ARG A 142 -22.66 -10.53 4.60
N ALA A 143 -21.97 -11.06 5.60
CA ALA A 143 -22.45 -12.17 6.41
C ALA A 143 -23.72 -11.79 7.20
N GLN A 144 -23.80 -10.57 7.73
CA GLN A 144 -25.01 -10.03 8.36
C GLN A 144 -26.16 -9.94 7.36
N LEU A 145 -25.92 -9.38 6.16
CA LEU A 145 -26.94 -9.29 5.10
C LEU A 145 -27.47 -10.66 4.66
N LYS A 146 -26.66 -11.71 4.82
CA LYS A 146 -27.05 -13.11 4.53
C LYS A 146 -27.73 -13.82 5.70
N GLY A 147 -27.88 -13.16 6.85
CA GLY A 147 -28.46 -13.76 8.04
C GLY A 147 -27.62 -14.89 8.63
N LEU A 148 -26.29 -14.84 8.47
CA LEU A 148 -25.39 -15.83 9.07
C LEU A 148 -25.36 -15.72 10.61
N SER A 149 -24.85 -16.77 11.27
CA SER A 149 -24.88 -16.85 12.73
C SER A 149 -24.10 -15.72 13.40
N LYS A 150 -24.65 -15.19 14.50
CA LYS A 150 -24.01 -14.09 15.27
C LYS A 150 -22.57 -14.42 15.71
N PRO A 151 -22.25 -15.63 16.20
CA PRO A 151 -20.87 -15.98 16.55
C PRO A 151 -19.90 -15.91 15.36
N LEU A 152 -20.34 -16.31 14.17
CA LEU A 152 -19.54 -16.19 12.95
C LEU A 152 -19.33 -14.73 12.56
N VAL A 153 -20.37 -13.91 12.62
CA VAL A 153 -20.25 -12.47 12.33
C VAL A 153 -19.29 -11.80 13.31
N GLY A 154 -19.41 -12.09 14.60
CA GLY A 154 -18.50 -11.56 15.63
C GLY A 154 -17.05 -11.99 15.42
N SER A 155 -16.81 -13.26 15.05
CA SER A 155 -15.44 -13.71 14.74
C SER A 155 -14.86 -13.03 13.50
N LEU A 156 -15.68 -12.69 12.51
CA LEU A 156 -15.24 -11.91 11.35
C LEU A 156 -14.82 -10.50 11.77
N TYR A 157 -15.58 -9.82 12.64
CA TYR A 157 -15.20 -8.50 13.17
C TYR A 157 -13.93 -8.54 14.03
N ALA A 158 -13.77 -9.55 14.89
CA ALA A 158 -12.52 -9.76 15.63
C ALA A 158 -11.31 -9.97 14.69
N GLY A 159 -11.52 -10.65 13.56
CA GLY A 159 -10.50 -10.76 12.52
C GLY A 159 -10.13 -9.40 11.89
N ALA A 160 -11.11 -8.52 11.68
CA ALA A 160 -10.85 -7.18 11.14
C ALA A 160 -10.06 -6.32 12.13
N GLU A 161 -10.42 -6.38 13.40
CA GLU A 161 -9.69 -5.74 14.50
C GLU A 161 -8.20 -6.12 14.50
N ALA A 162 -7.90 -7.42 14.41
CA ALA A 162 -6.53 -7.92 14.39
C ALA A 162 -5.69 -7.33 13.25
N PHE A 163 -6.28 -7.15 12.06
CA PHE A 163 -5.60 -6.48 10.95
C PHE A 163 -5.30 -5.01 11.22
N PHE A 164 -6.25 -4.26 11.80
CA PHE A 164 -6.02 -2.85 12.14
C PHE A 164 -5.00 -2.67 13.27
N GLU A 165 -5.01 -3.55 14.27
CA GLU A 165 -3.99 -3.57 15.32
C GLU A 165 -2.60 -3.89 14.75
N ALA A 166 -2.51 -4.88 13.85
CA ALA A 166 -1.27 -5.21 13.15
C ALA A 166 -0.76 -4.02 12.32
N ALA A 167 -1.64 -3.34 11.56
CA ALA A 167 -1.30 -2.15 10.79
C ALA A 167 -0.75 -1.01 11.68
N ALA A 168 -1.36 -0.79 12.84
CA ALA A 168 -0.91 0.23 13.79
C ALA A 168 0.41 -0.16 14.47
N SER A 169 0.58 -1.44 14.80
CA SER A 169 1.83 -1.98 15.35
C SER A 169 2.98 -1.80 14.37
N GLU A 170 2.75 -2.09 13.08
CA GLU A 170 3.76 -1.94 12.03
C GLU A 170 4.32 -0.51 11.95
N ILE A 171 3.44 0.50 12.02
CA ILE A 171 3.86 1.91 12.03
C ILE A 171 4.62 2.25 13.31
N LYS A 172 4.13 1.80 14.47
CA LYS A 172 4.75 2.10 15.77
C LYS A 172 6.13 1.47 15.95
N GLN A 173 6.33 0.26 15.43
CA GLN A 173 7.61 -0.45 15.53
C GLN A 173 8.70 0.16 14.63
N HIS A 174 8.29 0.87 13.57
CA HIS A 174 9.20 1.46 12.59
C HIS A 174 9.13 2.99 12.60
N THR A 175 8.83 3.62 13.74
CA THR A 175 8.72 5.09 13.86
C THR A 175 9.98 5.83 13.41
N ASN A 176 11.14 5.21 13.53
CA ASN A 176 12.43 5.70 13.08
C ASN A 176 12.62 5.69 11.55
N GLU A 177 11.81 4.94 10.80
CA GLU A 177 11.85 4.93 9.32
C GLU A 177 11.11 6.11 8.73
N TYR A 178 10.14 6.67 9.46
CA TYR A 178 9.30 7.76 8.98
C TYR A 178 9.90 9.10 9.38
N ASN A 179 10.00 10.02 8.42
CA ASN A 179 10.27 11.43 8.74
C ASN A 179 9.10 12.03 9.54
N GLU A 180 7.88 11.60 9.20
CA GLU A 180 6.65 12.02 9.85
C GLU A 180 5.57 10.95 9.64
N VAL A 181 4.76 10.69 10.68
CA VAL A 181 3.62 9.78 10.61
C VAL A 181 2.34 10.60 10.63
N ASN A 182 1.46 10.36 9.65
CA ASN A 182 0.19 11.05 9.58
C ASN A 182 -0.71 10.65 10.78
N GLU A 183 -0.98 11.59 11.68
CA GLU A 183 -1.83 11.33 12.85
C GLU A 183 -3.24 10.87 12.46
N ASN A 184 -3.78 11.35 11.34
CA ASN A 184 -5.12 10.95 10.90
C ASN A 184 -5.17 9.47 10.54
N GLN A 185 -4.08 8.91 10.01
CA GLN A 185 -3.97 7.48 9.74
C GLN A 185 -3.97 6.67 11.04
N LEU A 186 -3.21 7.11 12.06
CA LEU A 186 -3.22 6.44 13.37
C LEU A 186 -4.58 6.53 14.06
N LYS A 187 -5.24 7.70 14.00
CA LYS A 187 -6.60 7.90 14.53
C LYS A 187 -7.61 7.00 13.80
N TYR A 188 -7.51 6.88 12.49
CA TYR A 188 -8.32 5.97 11.69
C TYR A 188 -8.12 4.52 12.14
N LEU A 189 -6.88 4.04 12.26
CA LEU A 189 -6.58 2.68 12.70
C LEU A 189 -7.14 2.36 14.08
N ALA A 190 -6.98 3.28 15.03
CA ALA A 190 -7.54 3.15 16.38
C ALA A 190 -9.07 3.09 16.36
N LEU A 191 -9.71 4.00 15.61
CA LEU A 191 -11.16 4.03 15.46
C LEU A 191 -11.69 2.72 14.86
N MET A 192 -11.10 2.24 13.76
CA MET A 192 -11.54 1.03 13.08
C MET A 192 -11.34 -0.22 13.94
N SER A 193 -10.23 -0.31 14.68
CA SER A 193 -9.99 -1.38 15.66
C SER A 193 -11.09 -1.39 16.74
N TRP A 194 -11.36 -0.24 17.38
CA TRP A 194 -12.38 -0.15 18.43
C TRP A 194 -13.80 -0.43 17.92
N LEU A 195 -14.15 0.08 16.74
CA LEU A 195 -15.44 -0.19 16.12
C LEU A 195 -15.61 -1.67 15.79
N SER A 196 -14.54 -2.34 15.36
CA SER A 196 -14.56 -3.78 15.08
C SER A 196 -14.75 -4.59 16.36
N ARG A 197 -14.03 -4.24 17.44
CA ARG A 197 -14.15 -4.89 18.75
C ARG A 197 -15.54 -4.79 19.37
N ALA A 198 -16.26 -3.70 19.08
CA ALA A 198 -17.58 -3.44 19.65
C ALA A 198 -18.73 -4.24 18.98
N ARG A 199 -18.48 -4.94 17.86
CA ARG A 199 -19.48 -5.61 17.02
C ARG A 199 -19.57 -7.11 17.29
#